data_AF-A0A2D6IKH6-F1
#
_entry.id   AF-A0A2D6IKH6-F1
#
_cell.length_a   1.000
_cell.length_b   1.000
_cell.length_c   1.000
_cell.angle_alpha   90.00
_cell.angle_beta   90.00
_cell.angle_gamma   90.00
#
_symmetry.space_group_name_H-M   'P 1'
#
loop_
_entity.id
_entity.type
_entity.pdbx_description
1 polymer ?
#
loop_
_entity_poly.entity_id
_entity_poly.type
_entity_poly.pdbx_seq_one_letter_code
_entity_poly.pdbx_strand_id
1 'polypeptide(L)'
;MQSLIRHRLGDWISDPTTIPAIKSHFVKHASGHIKYIPIYYVPIHPKDRDKRDCLSWSVIYGSMRAFSLSKIISRWTVPDKYYVAFPYGVYDAFQVKEHRSHISSKRKFYLSYDGKTVRDGEYLSFTFDANDWKEFRKILRGGTGKYEPGAYFDQGDRTVKGNILPKSKRYSAKHYPLEKVFGSMEIEEDSLVACKSYYRVDNWEDYCTYMGSGVASILKRPNYTLKYHEHNPFGVDQEKIVGSTEENS
;
A
#
# COMPACT_ATOMS: atom_id res chain seq x y z
N MET A 1 -0.01 10.65 12.35
CA MET A 1 -0.26 10.49 10.90
C MET A 1 -1.39 9.49 10.59
N GLN A 2 -1.52 8.39 11.35
CA GLN A 2 -2.53 7.35 11.11
C GLN A 2 -4.00 7.82 11.18
N SER A 3 -4.32 8.85 11.97
CA SER A 3 -5.68 9.36 12.11
C SER A 3 -6.22 10.07 10.86
N LEU A 4 -5.37 10.82 10.13
CA LEU A 4 -5.86 11.65 9.01
C LEU A 4 -6.21 10.81 7.76
N ILE A 5 -5.38 9.82 7.42
CA ILE A 5 -5.63 8.94 6.28
C ILE A 5 -6.88 8.10 6.56
N ARG A 6 -6.98 7.51 7.76
CA ARG A 6 -8.15 6.76 8.19
C ARG A 6 -9.42 7.60 8.20
N HIS A 7 -9.35 8.84 8.69
CA HIS A 7 -10.47 9.77 8.65
C HIS A 7 -10.92 10.12 7.23
N ARG A 8 -9.99 10.19 6.25
CA ARG A 8 -10.34 10.51 4.85
C ARG A 8 -10.82 9.31 4.04
N LEU A 9 -10.27 8.12 4.27
CA LEU A 9 -10.56 6.91 3.48
C LEU A 9 -11.58 5.98 4.15
N GLY A 10 -11.72 6.03 5.47
CA GLY A 10 -12.55 5.11 6.25
C GLY A 10 -11.91 3.72 6.42
N ASP A 11 -12.68 2.82 7.03
CA ASP A 11 -12.25 1.42 7.25
C ASP A 11 -12.74 0.47 6.15
N TRP A 12 -13.61 0.94 5.26
CA TRP A 12 -14.21 0.15 4.18
C TRP A 12 -14.36 1.01 2.94
N ILE A 13 -14.13 0.41 1.77
CA ILE A 13 -14.44 1.00 0.48
C ILE A 13 -15.32 0.07 -0.32
N SER A 14 -16.36 0.61 -0.96
CA SER A 14 -17.12 -0.18 -1.94
C SER A 14 -16.28 -0.45 -3.17
N ASP A 15 -16.31 -1.68 -3.70
CA ASP A 15 -15.58 -2.03 -4.91
C ASP A 15 -15.99 -1.08 -6.05
N PRO A 16 -15.06 -0.25 -6.55
CA PRO A 16 -15.37 0.78 -7.53
C PRO A 16 -15.89 0.20 -8.85
N THR A 17 -15.74 -1.12 -9.06
CA THR A 17 -16.22 -1.81 -10.26
C THR A 17 -17.65 -2.32 -10.14
N THR A 18 -18.14 -2.54 -8.91
CA THR A 18 -19.53 -2.98 -8.68
C THR A 18 -20.52 -1.83 -8.84
N ILE A 19 -20.16 -0.61 -8.43
CA ILE A 19 -21.07 0.55 -8.45
C ILE A 19 -21.55 0.91 -9.87
N PRO A 20 -20.67 1.04 -10.89
CA PRO A 20 -21.12 1.33 -12.26
C PRO A 20 -21.93 0.18 -12.84
N ALA A 21 -21.54 -1.07 -12.59
CA ALA A 21 -22.24 -2.27 -13.08
C ALA A 21 -23.66 -2.39 -12.52
N ILE A 22 -23.86 -2.05 -11.24
CA ILE A 22 -25.17 -2.02 -10.60
C ILE A 22 -26.05 -0.88 -11.15
N LYS A 23 -25.45 0.22 -11.59
CA LYS A 23 -26.17 1.34 -12.24
C LYS A 23 -26.49 1.06 -13.71
N SER A 24 -25.64 0.32 -14.43
CA SER A 24 -25.79 0.04 -15.86
C SER A 24 -26.67 -1.17 -16.15
N HIS A 25 -26.70 -2.16 -15.25
CA HIS A 25 -27.58 -3.32 -15.36
C HIS A 25 -28.78 -3.11 -14.43
N PHE A 26 -30.00 -3.39 -14.92
CA PHE A 26 -31.23 -3.40 -14.12
C PHE A 26 -31.22 -4.58 -13.13
N VAL A 27 -30.27 -4.61 -12.20
CA VAL A 27 -30.10 -5.69 -11.24
C VAL A 27 -31.21 -5.59 -10.20
N LYS A 28 -32.06 -6.63 -10.12
CA LYS A 28 -33.02 -6.77 -9.02
C LYS A 28 -32.22 -6.85 -7.70
N HIS A 29 -32.54 -5.96 -6.75
CA HIS A 29 -31.84 -5.82 -5.47
C HIS A 29 -30.37 -5.38 -5.55
N ALA A 30 -30.13 -4.22 -6.18
CA ALA A 30 -28.86 -3.51 -6.26
C ALA A 30 -28.02 -3.50 -4.95
N SER A 31 -28.65 -3.42 -3.78
CA SER A 31 -27.96 -3.38 -2.48
C SER A 31 -27.17 -4.66 -2.16
N GLY A 32 -27.64 -5.83 -2.57
CA GLY A 32 -26.98 -7.12 -2.30
C GLY A 32 -25.73 -7.37 -3.16
N HIS A 33 -25.55 -6.60 -4.22
CA HIS A 33 -24.42 -6.76 -5.15
C HIS A 33 -23.24 -5.82 -4.83
N ILE A 34 -23.41 -4.90 -3.88
CA ILE A 34 -22.34 -4.00 -3.45
C ILE A 34 -21.35 -4.80 -2.62
N LYS A 35 -20.11 -4.91 -3.10
CA LYS A 35 -19.01 -5.53 -2.36
C LYS A 35 -18.26 -4.46 -1.59
N TYR A 36 -18.11 -4.65 -0.27
CA TYR A 36 -17.27 -3.80 0.56
C TYR A 36 -15.92 -4.48 0.79
N ILE A 37 -14.85 -3.73 0.60
CA ILE A 37 -13.46 -4.16 0.77
C ILE A 37 -12.94 -3.48 2.05
N PRO A 38 -12.51 -4.25 3.06
CA PRO A 38 -11.95 -3.69 4.28
C PRO A 38 -10.56 -3.10 4.02
N ILE A 39 -10.25 -1.99 4.69
CA ILE A 39 -8.94 -1.33 4.68
C ILE A 39 -8.33 -1.49 6.06
N TYR A 40 -7.16 -2.12 6.12
CA TYR A 40 -6.42 -2.29 7.37
C TYR A 40 -5.20 -1.37 7.43
N TYR A 41 -5.17 -0.50 8.43
CA TYR A 41 -4.07 0.43 8.65
C TYR A 41 -3.01 -0.19 9.56
N VAL A 42 -1.81 -0.41 9.02
CA VAL A 42 -0.71 -1.05 9.76
C VAL A 42 0.34 -0.03 10.19
N PRO A 43 0.56 0.20 11.50
CA PRO A 43 1.59 1.12 11.97
C PRO A 43 2.97 0.47 11.92
N ILE A 44 3.98 1.22 11.49
CA ILE A 44 5.38 0.80 11.61
C ILE A 44 5.74 0.70 13.09
N HIS A 45 6.37 -0.41 13.47
CA HIS A 45 6.75 -0.67 14.85
C HIS A 45 7.70 0.42 15.38
N PRO A 46 7.54 0.94 16.62
CA PRO A 46 8.40 2.01 17.15
C PRO A 46 9.90 1.69 17.13
N LYS A 47 10.27 0.41 17.30
CA LYS A 47 11.66 -0.08 17.17
C LYS A 47 12.30 0.24 15.81
N ASP A 48 11.48 0.40 14.77
CA ASP A 48 11.87 0.43 13.36
C ASP A 48 11.81 1.83 12.78
N ARG A 49 11.02 2.71 13.42
CA ARG A 49 10.99 4.14 13.16
C ARG A 49 12.39 4.72 13.22
N ASP A 50 12.72 5.58 12.25
CA ASP A 50 14.02 6.23 12.07
C ASP A 50 15.22 5.29 11.84
N LYS A 51 15.01 3.96 11.74
CA LYS A 51 16.08 2.98 11.52
C LYS A 51 15.99 2.29 10.17
N ARG A 52 14.77 1.91 9.79
CA ARG A 52 14.46 1.24 8.52
C ARG A 52 13.19 1.79 7.90
N ASP A 53 12.88 3.04 8.23
CA ASP A 53 11.64 3.72 7.87
C ASP A 53 11.70 4.21 6.42
N CYS A 54 11.69 3.28 5.47
CA CYS A 54 11.65 3.54 4.05
C CYS A 54 10.40 2.91 3.41
N LEU A 55 10.03 3.37 2.20
CA LEU A 55 8.82 2.91 1.53
C LEU A 55 8.85 1.39 1.26
N SER A 56 10.00 0.85 0.85
CA SER A 56 10.17 -0.60 0.68
C SER A 56 9.96 -1.36 1.99
N TRP A 57 10.43 -0.85 3.13
CA TRP A 57 10.17 -1.47 4.43
C TRP A 57 8.69 -1.48 4.77
N SER A 58 7.94 -0.42 4.46
CA SER A 58 6.48 -0.39 4.64
C SER A 58 5.78 -1.50 3.87
N VAL A 59 6.20 -1.78 2.63
CA VAL A 59 5.69 -2.90 1.82
C VAL A 59 5.99 -4.24 2.48
N ILE A 60 7.24 -4.49 2.86
CA ILE A 60 7.69 -5.76 3.48
C ILE A 60 7.07 -5.99 4.85
N TYR A 61 6.94 -4.93 5.64
CA TYR A 61 6.33 -4.99 6.96
C TYR A 61 4.81 -5.17 6.87
N GLY A 62 4.15 -4.46 5.95
CA GLY A 62 2.72 -4.61 5.68
C GLY A 62 2.36 -6.03 5.26
N SER A 63 3.09 -6.62 4.32
CA SER A 63 2.88 -8.01 3.89
C SER A 63 3.13 -9.02 5.01
N MET A 64 4.17 -8.82 5.83
CA MET A 64 4.44 -9.66 7.00
C MET A 64 3.29 -9.63 8.01
N ARG A 65 2.72 -8.44 8.25
CA ARG A 65 1.58 -8.28 9.17
C ARG A 65 0.31 -8.90 8.61
N ALA A 66 0.04 -8.71 7.33
CA ALA A 66 -1.06 -9.37 6.63
C ALA A 66 -0.94 -10.90 6.76
N PHE A 67 0.23 -11.47 6.46
CA PHE A 67 0.51 -12.90 6.63
C PHE A 67 0.24 -13.39 8.05
N SER A 68 0.80 -12.68 9.03
CA SER A 68 0.73 -13.10 10.44
C SER A 68 -0.71 -13.08 10.95
N LEU A 69 -1.47 -12.06 10.59
CA LEU A 69 -2.88 -11.93 10.96
C LEU A 69 -3.74 -12.99 10.27
N SER A 70 -3.59 -13.15 8.96
CA SER A 70 -4.30 -14.19 8.20
C SER A 70 -4.04 -15.59 8.74
N LYS A 71 -2.79 -15.88 9.12
CA LYS A 71 -2.43 -17.19 9.69
C LYS A 71 -3.13 -17.46 11.03
N ILE A 72 -3.37 -16.44 11.84
CA ILE A 72 -4.14 -16.56 13.09
C ILE A 72 -5.62 -16.81 12.79
N ILE A 73 -6.17 -16.14 11.77
CA ILE A 73 -7.58 -16.27 11.40
C ILE A 73 -7.87 -17.65 10.81
N SER A 74 -7.16 -18.03 9.75
CA SER A 74 -7.36 -19.31 9.06
C SER A 74 -6.28 -19.58 8.03
N ARG A 75 -5.88 -20.85 7.89
CA ARG A 75 -4.99 -21.31 6.82
C ARG A 75 -5.50 -20.95 5.42
N TRP A 76 -6.81 -20.92 5.22
CA TRP A 76 -7.44 -20.60 3.93
C TRP A 76 -7.40 -19.10 3.57
N THR A 77 -7.04 -18.25 4.52
CA THR A 77 -6.95 -16.79 4.33
C THR A 77 -5.50 -16.31 4.20
N VAL A 78 -4.54 -17.23 4.28
CA VAL A 78 -3.12 -16.91 4.18
C VAL A 78 -2.81 -16.49 2.74
N PRO A 79 -2.28 -15.28 2.51
CA PRO A 79 -1.94 -14.83 1.18
C PRO A 79 -0.67 -15.52 0.67
N ASP A 80 -0.74 -16.07 -0.54
CA ASP A 80 0.42 -16.63 -1.26
C ASP A 80 1.21 -15.55 -2.01
N LYS A 81 0.52 -14.46 -2.40
CA LYS A 81 1.07 -13.38 -3.21
C LYS A 81 0.48 -12.04 -2.79
N TYR A 82 1.26 -10.97 -2.92
CA TYR A 82 0.85 -9.61 -2.59
C TYR A 82 0.85 -8.75 -3.83
N TYR A 83 -0.14 -7.87 -3.95
CA TYR A 83 -0.15 -6.78 -4.92
C TYR A 83 0.21 -5.48 -4.21
N VAL A 84 1.13 -4.73 -4.80
CA VAL A 84 1.64 -3.47 -4.24
C VAL A 84 1.25 -2.33 -5.16
N ALA A 85 0.74 -1.26 -4.57
CA ALA A 85 0.55 0.03 -5.22
C ALA A 85 1.19 1.11 -4.37
N PHE A 86 1.79 2.10 -5.04
CA PHE A 86 2.48 3.20 -4.39
C PHE A 86 1.64 4.47 -4.47
N PRO A 87 1.59 5.29 -3.41
CA PRO A 87 0.85 6.56 -3.44
C PRO A 87 1.51 7.62 -4.34
N TYR A 88 2.79 7.44 -4.69
CA TYR A 88 3.57 8.39 -5.48
C TYR A 88 3.62 8.09 -6.97
N GLY A 89 2.95 7.02 -7.42
CA GLY A 89 2.81 6.67 -8.83
C GLY A 89 1.37 6.87 -9.28
N VAL A 90 1.16 7.78 -10.24
CA VAL A 90 -0.17 8.07 -10.79
C VAL A 90 -0.29 7.44 -12.17
N TYR A 91 -1.23 6.54 -12.31
CA TYR A 91 -1.61 5.87 -13.56
C TYR A 91 -3.08 5.49 -13.51
N ASP A 92 -3.64 5.12 -14.65
CA ASP A 92 -5.05 4.75 -14.75
C ASP A 92 -5.31 3.39 -14.06
N ALA A 93 -6.06 3.43 -12.96
CA ALA A 93 -6.46 2.25 -12.20
C ALA A 93 -7.36 1.30 -13.01
N PHE A 94 -8.06 1.77 -14.04
CA PHE A 94 -8.87 0.91 -14.91
C PHE A 94 -8.03 0.00 -15.80
N GLN A 95 -6.80 0.40 -16.16
CA GLN A 95 -5.88 -0.50 -16.90
C GLN A 95 -5.50 -1.70 -16.04
N VAL A 96 -5.16 -1.46 -14.77
CA VAL A 96 -4.87 -2.54 -13.82
C VAL A 96 -6.07 -3.48 -13.67
N LYS A 97 -7.29 -2.92 -13.69
CA LYS A 97 -8.52 -3.71 -13.57
C LYS A 97 -8.64 -4.74 -14.71
N GLU A 98 -8.30 -4.38 -15.94
CA GLU A 98 -8.36 -5.28 -17.10
C GLU A 98 -7.49 -6.53 -16.90
N HIS A 99 -6.43 -6.41 -16.09
CA HIS A 99 -5.50 -7.49 -15.79
C HIS A 99 -5.73 -8.17 -14.42
N ARG A 100 -6.90 -8.01 -13.79
CA ARG A 100 -7.22 -8.64 -12.49
C ARG A 100 -7.02 -10.16 -12.49
N SER A 101 -7.40 -10.85 -13.57
CA SER A 101 -7.20 -12.29 -13.71
C SER A 101 -5.71 -12.65 -13.66
N HIS A 102 -4.88 -11.89 -14.39
CA HIS A 102 -3.43 -12.05 -14.39
C HIS A 102 -2.82 -11.77 -13.01
N ILE A 103 -3.24 -10.68 -12.35
CA ILE A 103 -2.82 -10.33 -10.98
C ILE A 103 -3.17 -11.44 -9.99
N SER A 104 -4.35 -12.06 -10.12
CA SER A 104 -4.79 -13.15 -9.24
C SER A 104 -4.16 -14.52 -9.56
N SER A 105 -3.48 -14.65 -10.70
CA SER A 105 -2.86 -15.90 -11.14
C SER A 105 -1.63 -16.26 -10.28
N LYS A 106 -0.99 -17.41 -10.54
CA LYS A 106 0.29 -17.74 -9.88
C LYS A 106 1.48 -16.97 -10.44
N ARG A 107 1.37 -16.38 -11.64
CA ARG A 107 2.45 -15.64 -12.29
C ARG A 107 2.67 -14.29 -11.61
N LYS A 108 3.88 -13.76 -11.73
CA LYS A 108 4.17 -12.39 -11.28
C LYS A 108 3.54 -11.40 -12.25
N PHE A 109 3.45 -10.16 -11.81
CA PHE A 109 2.79 -9.09 -12.54
C PHE A 109 3.55 -7.81 -12.24
N TYR A 110 3.87 -7.06 -13.29
CA TYR A 110 4.61 -5.82 -13.22
C TYR A 110 3.99 -4.81 -14.18
N LEU A 111 3.65 -3.63 -13.68
CA LEU A 111 3.43 -2.49 -14.57
C LEU A 111 4.77 -1.94 -15.04
N SER A 112 4.82 -1.60 -16.32
CA SER A 112 5.94 -0.89 -16.94
C SER A 112 5.50 0.41 -17.60
N TYR A 113 6.40 1.38 -17.66
CA TYR A 113 6.24 2.60 -18.45
C TYR A 113 7.59 2.96 -19.04
N ASP A 114 7.65 3.18 -20.36
CA ASP A 114 8.90 3.47 -21.08
C ASP A 114 10.02 2.45 -20.79
N GLY A 115 9.66 1.16 -20.76
CA GLY A 115 10.58 0.06 -20.45
C GLY A 115 11.02 -0.04 -18.98
N LYS A 116 10.66 0.92 -18.13
CA LYS A 116 10.99 0.93 -16.70
C LYS A 116 9.89 0.33 -15.85
N THR A 117 10.28 -0.20 -14.70
CA THR A 117 9.40 -0.84 -13.71
C THR A 117 9.81 -0.42 -12.30
N VAL A 118 9.17 -1.02 -11.29
CA VAL A 118 9.60 -0.88 -9.89
C VAL A 118 11.05 -1.33 -9.64
N ARG A 119 11.60 -2.22 -10.50
CA ARG A 119 13.00 -2.64 -10.45
C ARG A 119 13.95 -1.46 -10.67
N ASP A 120 13.53 -0.52 -11.51
CA ASP A 120 14.28 0.66 -11.92
C ASP A 120 13.98 1.87 -11.02
N GLY A 121 13.28 1.64 -9.90
CA GLY A 121 12.97 2.67 -8.93
C GLY A 121 11.63 3.39 -9.14
N GLU A 122 10.85 3.01 -10.15
CA GLU A 122 9.57 3.64 -10.44
C GLU A 122 8.47 3.22 -9.46
N TYR A 123 7.52 4.11 -9.19
CA TYR A 123 6.37 3.87 -8.30
C TYR A 123 5.23 3.12 -9.00
N LEU A 124 5.59 2.14 -9.84
CA LEU A 124 4.65 1.30 -10.59
C LEU A 124 4.22 0.09 -9.77
N SER A 125 2.97 -0.34 -9.97
CA SER A 125 2.43 -1.51 -9.28
C SER A 125 3.08 -2.81 -9.72
N PHE A 126 3.21 -3.73 -8.77
CA PHE A 126 3.73 -5.07 -9.04
C PHE A 126 3.19 -6.09 -8.04
N THR A 127 3.53 -7.35 -8.25
CA THR A 127 3.26 -8.43 -7.31
C THR A 127 4.54 -9.15 -6.90
N PHE A 128 4.53 -9.73 -5.70
CA PHE A 128 5.65 -10.54 -5.20
C PHE A 128 5.15 -11.66 -4.28
N ASP A 129 5.95 -12.72 -4.16
CA ASP A 129 5.64 -13.91 -3.37
C ASP A 129 6.50 -14.06 -2.10
N ALA A 130 6.38 -15.20 -1.42
CA ALA A 130 7.14 -15.50 -0.21
C ALA A 130 8.66 -15.63 -0.43
N ASN A 131 9.11 -16.01 -1.63
CA ASN A 131 10.53 -16.12 -1.96
C ASN A 131 11.13 -14.73 -2.19
N ASP A 132 10.44 -13.90 -2.99
CA ASP A 132 10.79 -12.51 -3.20
C ASP A 132 10.92 -11.75 -1.87
N TRP A 133 9.94 -11.97 -0.96
CA TRP A 133 9.94 -11.34 0.36
C TRP A 133 11.20 -11.66 1.18
N LYS A 134 11.71 -12.89 1.11
CA LYS A 134 12.93 -13.30 1.84
C LYS A 134 14.14 -12.53 1.33
N GLU A 135 14.27 -12.39 0.01
CA GLU A 135 15.35 -11.64 -0.63
C GLU A 135 15.27 -10.14 -0.29
N PHE A 136 14.10 -9.52 -0.45
CA PHE A 136 13.90 -8.11 -0.09
C PHE A 136 14.24 -7.84 1.38
N ARG A 137 13.81 -8.75 2.28
CA ARG A 137 14.11 -8.65 3.70
C ARG A 137 15.61 -8.80 3.98
N LYS A 138 16.31 -9.70 3.29
CA LYS A 138 17.75 -9.89 3.42
C LYS A 138 18.50 -8.61 3.04
N ILE A 139 18.16 -8.01 1.90
CA ILE A 139 18.72 -6.74 1.43
C ILE A 139 18.49 -5.64 2.46
N LEU A 140 17.25 -5.48 2.91
CA LEU A 140 16.89 -4.46 3.91
C LEU A 140 17.67 -4.65 5.21
N ARG A 141 17.75 -5.88 5.75
CA ARG A 141 18.47 -6.16 7.00
C ARG A 141 19.95 -5.77 6.94
N GLY A 142 20.58 -5.85 5.76
CA GLY A 142 21.97 -5.41 5.57
C GLY A 142 22.23 -3.95 5.95
N GLY A 143 21.22 -3.07 5.88
CA GLY A 143 21.33 -1.66 6.24
C GLY A 143 20.79 -1.28 7.62
N THR A 144 20.39 -2.26 8.44
CA THR A 144 19.68 -1.99 9.72
C THR A 144 20.57 -2.08 10.97
N GLY A 145 21.85 -2.41 10.78
CA GLY A 145 22.80 -2.65 11.86
C GLY A 145 23.34 -1.38 12.52
N LYS A 146 23.60 -1.47 13.83
CA LYS A 146 24.45 -0.52 14.58
C LYS A 146 25.92 -0.93 14.57
N TYR A 147 26.17 -2.22 14.42
CA TYR A 147 27.50 -2.85 14.45
C TYR A 147 27.86 -3.34 13.04
N GLU A 148 29.15 -3.56 12.82
CA GLU A 148 29.66 -4.17 11.59
C GLU A 148 29.12 -5.60 11.38
N PRO A 149 29.01 -6.06 10.13
CA PRO A 149 28.69 -7.45 9.83
C PRO A 149 29.65 -8.39 10.58
N GLY A 150 29.10 -9.39 11.29
CA GLY A 150 29.89 -10.33 12.11
C GLY A 150 29.92 -10.02 13.60
N ALA A 151 29.37 -8.89 14.05
CA ALA A 151 29.18 -8.64 15.47
C ALA A 151 28.18 -9.64 16.08
N TYR A 152 28.52 -10.17 17.26
CA TYR A 152 27.70 -11.17 17.96
C TYR A 152 27.43 -10.74 19.40
N PHE A 153 26.32 -11.24 19.96
CA PHE A 153 25.98 -11.03 21.36
C PHE A 153 26.65 -12.13 22.20
N ASP A 154 27.56 -11.74 23.09
CA ASP A 154 28.18 -12.64 24.04
C ASP A 154 27.24 -12.83 25.23
N GLN A 155 26.82 -14.08 25.48
CA GLN A 155 25.90 -14.40 26.56
C GLN A 155 26.55 -14.29 27.95
N GLY A 156 27.87 -14.51 28.06
CA GLY A 156 28.59 -14.42 29.33
C GLY A 156 28.67 -12.98 29.83
N ASP A 157 29.18 -12.09 28.98
CA ASP A 157 29.35 -10.67 29.31
C ASP A 157 28.08 -9.83 29.11
N ARG A 158 27.02 -10.40 28.51
CA ARG A 158 25.79 -9.69 28.08
C ARG A 158 26.08 -8.45 27.22
N THR A 159 27.19 -8.45 26.48
CA THR A 159 27.62 -7.35 25.61
C THR A 159 27.70 -7.80 24.15
N VAL A 160 27.55 -6.86 23.22
CA VAL A 160 27.79 -7.12 21.80
C VAL A 160 29.27 -6.92 21.52
N LYS A 161 29.96 -7.98 21.10
CA LYS A 161 31.35 -7.91 20.65
C LYS A 161 31.35 -7.59 19.15
N GLY A 162 32.02 -6.51 18.79
CA GLY A 162 32.13 -6.02 17.41
C GLY A 162 32.23 -4.50 17.33
N ASN A 163 32.78 -4.00 16.23
CA ASN A 163 32.94 -2.56 16.04
C ASN A 163 31.58 -1.90 15.80
N ILE A 164 31.40 -0.73 16.42
CA ILE A 164 30.22 0.09 16.18
C ILE A 164 30.44 0.89 14.90
N LEU A 165 29.51 0.80 13.95
CA LEU A 165 29.58 1.60 12.73
C LEU A 165 29.64 3.11 13.04
N PRO A 166 30.26 3.94 12.20
CA PRO A 166 30.15 5.39 12.29
C PRO A 166 28.69 5.85 12.28
N LYS A 167 28.34 6.92 13.01
CA LYS A 167 26.94 7.41 13.11
C LYS A 167 26.27 7.59 11.75
N SER A 168 27.00 8.05 10.73
CA SER A 168 26.52 8.25 9.36
C SER A 168 26.19 6.95 8.60
N LYS A 169 26.82 5.83 8.94
CA LYS A 169 26.62 4.53 8.28
C LYS A 169 25.61 3.63 9.00
N ARG A 170 25.24 3.97 10.24
CA ARG A 170 24.21 3.23 10.99
C ARG A 170 22.85 3.44 10.35
N TYR A 171 22.04 2.38 10.35
CA TYR A 171 20.63 2.48 9.93
C TYR A 171 20.43 3.07 8.54
N SER A 172 21.36 2.77 7.61
CA SER A 172 21.32 3.26 6.24
C SER A 172 20.07 2.78 5.46
N ALA A 173 19.43 1.70 5.90
CA ALA A 173 18.21 1.14 5.30
C ALA A 173 17.06 2.16 5.17
N LYS A 174 16.99 3.16 6.06
CA LYS A 174 15.96 4.21 5.98
C LYS A 174 16.05 5.07 4.71
N HIS A 175 17.21 5.10 4.05
CA HIS A 175 17.44 5.84 2.81
C HIS A 175 17.54 4.93 1.58
N TYR A 176 17.11 3.66 1.69
CA TYR A 176 17.17 2.76 0.53
C TYR A 176 16.13 3.16 -0.52
N PRO A 177 16.54 3.39 -1.77
CA PRO A 177 15.60 3.58 -2.87
C PRO A 177 14.91 2.25 -3.23
N LEU A 178 13.82 2.34 -3.99
CA LEU A 178 13.05 1.18 -4.41
C LEU A 178 13.91 0.19 -5.21
N GLU A 179 14.69 0.70 -6.17
CA GLU A 179 15.62 -0.08 -7.00
C GLU A 179 16.61 -0.92 -6.18
N LYS A 180 17.03 -0.44 -5.00
CA LYS A 180 17.99 -1.18 -4.18
C LYS A 180 17.37 -2.43 -3.59
N VAL A 181 16.08 -2.38 -3.24
CA VAL A 181 15.37 -3.47 -2.58
C VAL A 181 14.70 -4.39 -3.60
N PHE A 182 14.08 -3.80 -4.61
CA PHE A 182 13.29 -4.49 -5.62
C PHE A 182 14.07 -4.76 -6.91
N GLY A 183 15.28 -4.22 -7.05
CA GLY A 183 16.14 -4.39 -8.22
C GLY A 183 16.56 -5.83 -8.53
N SER A 184 16.52 -6.71 -7.53
CA SER A 184 16.85 -8.12 -7.65
C SER A 184 15.70 -8.99 -8.17
N MET A 185 14.56 -8.41 -8.53
CA MET A 185 13.44 -9.17 -9.08
C MET A 185 13.74 -9.67 -10.48
N GLU A 186 13.44 -10.95 -10.70
CA GLU A 186 13.39 -11.55 -12.03
C GLU A 186 12.05 -11.19 -12.68
N ILE A 187 12.13 -10.51 -13.82
CA ILE A 187 10.98 -10.06 -14.59
C ILE A 187 10.97 -10.85 -15.90
N GLU A 188 9.94 -11.68 -16.06
CA GLU A 188 9.64 -12.37 -17.31
C GLU A 188 8.81 -11.46 -18.22
N GLU A 189 9.01 -11.53 -19.53
CA GLU A 189 8.30 -10.68 -20.51
C GLU A 189 6.78 -10.87 -20.45
N ASP A 190 6.32 -12.10 -20.18
CA ASP A 190 4.90 -12.43 -20.08
C ASP A 190 4.20 -11.82 -18.86
N SER A 191 4.99 -11.37 -17.87
CA SER A 191 4.54 -10.79 -16.61
C SER A 191 4.47 -9.25 -16.67
N LEU A 192 4.90 -8.64 -17.78
CA LEU A 192 4.92 -7.20 -17.99
C LEU A 192 3.64 -6.69 -18.63
N VAL A 193 3.13 -5.59 -18.09
CA VAL A 193 2.00 -4.84 -18.66
C VAL A 193 2.38 -3.38 -18.80
N ALA A 194 2.45 -2.92 -20.05
CA ALA A 194 2.76 -1.53 -20.35
C ALA A 194 1.57 -0.62 -20.00
N CYS A 195 1.85 0.40 -19.19
CA CYS A 195 0.91 1.44 -18.85
C CYS A 195 0.89 2.51 -19.95
N LYS A 196 -0.29 3.05 -20.26
CA LYS A 196 -0.41 4.11 -21.29
C LYS A 196 0.12 5.46 -20.82
N SER A 197 0.00 5.74 -19.53
CA SER A 197 0.39 7.03 -18.93
C SER A 197 0.78 6.83 -17.48
N TYR A 198 1.93 7.37 -17.10
CA TYR A 198 2.43 7.31 -15.74
C TYR A 198 3.06 8.65 -15.37
N TYR A 199 2.78 9.10 -14.16
CA TYR A 199 3.42 10.26 -13.55
C TYR A 199 3.92 9.88 -12.17
N ARG A 200 5.19 10.16 -11.93
CA ARG A 200 5.76 10.18 -10.59
C ARG A 200 5.34 11.49 -9.91
N VAL A 201 5.05 11.45 -8.61
CA VAL A 201 4.63 12.64 -7.83
C VAL A 201 5.26 12.67 -6.44
N ASP A 202 6.48 12.16 -6.32
CA ASP A 202 7.22 12.09 -5.04
C ASP A 202 7.93 13.42 -4.67
N ASN A 203 7.97 14.38 -5.59
CA ASN A 203 8.48 15.73 -5.37
C ASN A 203 7.54 16.78 -5.98
N TRP A 204 7.77 18.05 -5.60
CA TRP A 204 6.89 19.16 -5.97
C TRP A 204 6.87 19.44 -7.47
N GLU A 205 8.02 19.36 -8.13
CA GLU A 205 8.16 19.65 -9.56
C GLU A 205 7.41 18.61 -10.41
N ASP A 206 7.60 17.33 -10.09
CA ASP A 206 6.89 16.23 -10.74
C ASP A 206 5.37 16.28 -10.45
N TYR A 207 4.99 16.66 -9.23
CA TYR A 207 3.58 16.91 -8.89
C TYR A 207 2.98 18.04 -9.72
N CYS A 208 3.67 19.18 -9.86
CA CYS A 208 3.22 20.29 -10.70
C CYS A 208 3.10 19.86 -12.18
N THR A 209 4.04 19.06 -12.67
CA THR A 209 4.01 18.49 -14.03
C THR A 209 2.77 17.62 -14.22
N TYR A 210 2.47 16.74 -13.27
CA TYR A 210 1.24 15.96 -13.27
C TYR A 210 -0.02 16.85 -13.24
N MET A 211 -0.07 17.84 -12.36
CA MET A 211 -1.23 18.74 -12.23
C MET A 211 -1.48 19.60 -13.47
N GLY A 212 -0.42 19.96 -14.20
CA GLY A 212 -0.51 20.64 -15.50
C GLY A 212 -0.88 19.72 -16.65
N SER A 213 -0.83 18.40 -16.47
CA SER A 213 -1.20 17.43 -17.49
C SER A 213 -2.71 17.36 -17.71
N GLY A 214 -3.12 16.93 -18.91
CA GLY A 214 -4.54 16.63 -19.19
C GLY A 214 -5.10 15.51 -18.28
N VAL A 215 -4.25 14.64 -17.73
CA VAL A 215 -4.68 13.50 -16.90
C VAL A 215 -5.23 13.94 -15.55
N ALA A 216 -4.68 15.00 -14.95
CA ALA A 216 -5.17 15.54 -13.68
C ALA A 216 -6.62 16.02 -13.79
N SER A 217 -7.02 16.56 -14.95
CA SER A 217 -8.40 17.02 -15.17
C SER A 217 -9.43 15.88 -15.26
N ILE A 218 -8.97 14.68 -15.63
CA ILE A 218 -9.80 13.46 -15.74
C ILE A 218 -10.05 12.85 -14.36
N LEU A 219 -9.05 12.91 -13.48
CA LEU A 219 -9.12 12.35 -12.13
C LEU A 219 -9.94 13.25 -11.19
N LYS A 220 -11.26 13.09 -11.25
CA LYS A 220 -12.18 13.75 -10.33
C LYS A 220 -12.28 12.98 -9.02
N ARG A 221 -12.24 13.70 -7.90
CA ARG A 221 -12.53 13.13 -6.59
C ARG A 221 -13.92 12.48 -6.62
N PRO A 222 -14.08 11.22 -6.18
CA PRO A 222 -15.39 10.60 -6.09
C PRO A 222 -16.27 11.34 -5.06
N ASN A 223 -17.43 11.86 -5.50
CA ASN A 223 -18.34 12.64 -4.64
C ASN A 223 -19.08 11.80 -3.58
N TYR A 224 -19.15 10.47 -3.77
CA TYR A 224 -19.99 9.57 -2.97
C TYR A 224 -19.22 8.41 -2.31
N THR A 225 -17.96 8.18 -2.67
CA THR A 225 -17.18 7.03 -2.17
C THR A 225 -16.34 7.35 -0.93
N LEU A 226 -16.17 8.63 -0.60
CA LEU A 226 -15.28 9.11 0.47
C LEU A 226 -15.98 10.02 1.49
N LYS A 227 -17.32 9.94 1.60
CA LYS A 227 -18.00 10.54 2.76
C LYS A 227 -17.65 9.70 3.97
N TYR A 228 -17.14 10.35 5.00
CA TYR A 228 -16.84 9.69 6.26
C TYR A 228 -18.15 9.13 6.86
N HIS A 229 -18.21 7.82 7.06
CA HIS A 229 -19.31 7.14 7.74
C HIS A 229 -18.73 6.44 8.96
N GLU A 230 -18.65 7.16 10.08
CA GLU A 230 -18.04 6.66 11.33
C GLU A 230 -19.04 5.93 12.24
N HIS A 231 -20.34 6.10 12.01
CA HIS A 231 -21.33 6.27 13.08
C HIS A 231 -21.05 5.52 14.40
N ASN A 232 -20.56 6.26 15.40
CA ASN A 232 -20.98 6.06 16.78
C ASN A 232 -20.86 7.36 17.62
N PRO A 233 -21.94 8.14 17.79
CA PRO A 233 -21.99 9.17 18.82
C PRO A 233 -22.25 8.49 20.17
N PHE A 234 -21.20 7.96 20.79
CA PHE A 234 -21.23 7.73 22.22
C PHE A 234 -21.11 9.10 22.92
N GLY A 235 -22.21 9.54 23.53
CA GLY A 235 -22.32 10.85 24.20
C GLY A 235 -23.31 11.82 23.56
N VAL A 236 -24.40 11.34 22.94
CA VAL A 236 -25.57 12.19 22.71
C VAL A 236 -26.22 12.46 24.07
N ASP A 237 -26.06 13.67 24.60
CA ASP A 237 -27.09 14.18 25.50
C ASP A 237 -28.35 14.37 24.64
N GLN A 238 -29.40 13.65 25.01
CA GLN A 238 -30.70 13.62 24.32
C GLN A 238 -31.47 14.94 24.50
N GLU A 239 -30.92 16.08 24.11
CA GLU A 239 -31.65 17.35 24.18
C GLU A 239 -31.31 18.23 22.99
N LYS A 240 -31.87 17.86 21.84
CA LYS A 240 -32.41 18.75 20.79
C LYS A 240 -32.94 17.93 19.61
N ILE A 241 -33.93 17.09 19.89
CA ILE A 241 -35.00 16.78 18.92
C ILE A 241 -36.11 17.78 19.22
N VAL A 242 -35.88 19.06 18.90
CA VAL A 242 -36.93 20.09 18.95
C VAL A 242 -36.72 20.99 17.74
N GLY A 243 -37.63 20.87 16.78
CA GLY A 243 -37.84 21.87 15.74
C GLY A 243 -37.22 21.55 14.38
N SER A 244 -37.81 20.61 13.64
CA SER A 244 -38.09 20.78 12.19
C SER A 244 -38.67 19.51 11.58
N THR A 245 -39.96 19.25 11.84
CA THR A 245 -40.94 18.68 10.89
C THR A 245 -42.26 18.49 11.64
N GLU A 246 -42.81 19.58 12.14
CA GLU A 246 -44.26 19.75 12.09
C GLU A 246 -44.58 20.48 10.77
N GLU A 247 -45.78 20.26 10.26
CA GLU A 247 -46.34 20.75 8.99
C GLU A 247 -46.11 19.87 7.75
N ASN A 248 -46.69 18.66 7.80
CA ASN A 248 -47.49 18.17 6.69
C ASN A 248 -48.97 18.31 7.08
N SER A 249 -49.69 19.20 6.39
CA SER A 249 -51.14 19.20 6.20
C SER A 249 -51.38 19.48 4.71
#